data_AF-A0A351FT79-F1
#
_entry.id   AF-A0A351FT79-F1
#
_cell.length_a   1.000
_cell.length_b   1.000
_cell.length_c   1.000
_cell.angle_alpha   90.00
_cell.angle_beta   90.00
_cell.angle_gamma   90.00
#
_symmetry.space_group_name_H-M   'P 1'
#
loop_
_entity.id
_entity.type
_entity.pdbx_description
1 polymer ?
#
loop_
_entity_poly.entity_id
_entity_poly.type
_entity_poly.pdbx_seq_one_letter_code
_entity_poly.pdbx_strand_id
1 'polypeptide(L)'
;MPHTPLFPHPDRAGASEGGVYGDVVEEIDWSVGQVLAALDRCDLAKRTIVIFTSDNGPWLIFGNHGGSAGPLRGGKKQTWEGGHRVPMLVRWPGHVPVGAVCREPVVAFDLLPTLVQWTGSETPRKPIDGKDISALLLGRADARSPHRSIAFYDREELHAVRSGRWKLHLPHQDRHAPDPQQPGNDGVRGGVREVRRVAALYDLQQDIGETQNLLPQHPEVVAQLKQAAEQIRGELGDVLTASRGRLRRAAGVFMPARVYRESRQPTWEQEVNLTASVRLADLDADDDLDLVVANGRHWQRQNWLVFNQGQARFTQRKKLGNELATSYAAEVGDLDGDGDLDIAVGNDRRTNRIFLNDGMGRFQSGGKFGVTSSVRSLTLADVDDDGDLDILVTCRRRPNQICLNDGKASFSQGPSFGTQQDSTLDVVVADLNQDGHQDLVLANRDGQQNQVLLNDGQLRFPRQIPFGTGQDNTRAVAVADLNGDGHLDLVSGNIGQPNMVFLGRGQGAFQAGRPVGRVDGRTYALSVADMDNDGALDLVVGNVRQANAVFFNQGEGVQYEEVRLGSEANATYGLATGDLDGDGFRDVVVANSDSVNRVFLSRSPR
;
A
#
# COMPACT_ATOMS: atom_id res chain seq x y z
N MET A 1 -26.64 -6.62 14.33
CA MET A 1 -25.34 -7.21 14.75
C MET A 1 -25.43 -7.60 16.22
N PRO A 2 -25.08 -8.83 16.65
CA PRO A 2 -25.29 -9.32 18.03
C PRO A 2 -24.20 -8.86 19.01
N HIS A 3 -23.46 -7.80 18.66
CA HIS A 3 -22.43 -7.18 19.49
C HIS A 3 -23.00 -5.90 20.09
N THR A 4 -22.81 -5.68 21.38
CA THR A 4 -23.25 -4.45 22.04
C THR A 4 -22.44 -3.24 21.54
N PRO A 5 -23.06 -2.05 21.35
CA PRO A 5 -24.49 -1.76 21.50
C PRO A 5 -25.37 -2.40 20.40
N LEU A 6 -26.57 -2.83 20.78
CA LEU A 6 -27.49 -3.57 19.91
C LEU A 6 -28.35 -2.61 19.08
N PHE A 7 -28.50 -2.91 17.80
CA PHE A 7 -29.31 -2.14 16.86
C PHE A 7 -30.16 -3.10 16.02
N PRO A 8 -31.34 -3.51 16.50
CA PRO A 8 -32.32 -4.19 15.65
C PRO A 8 -32.93 -3.22 14.64
N HIS A 9 -33.36 -3.75 13.50
CA HIS A 9 -34.13 -2.97 12.53
C HIS A 9 -35.42 -2.40 13.17
N PRO A 10 -35.83 -1.15 12.87
CA PRO A 10 -37.01 -0.53 13.49
C PRO A 10 -38.28 -1.39 13.42
N ASP A 11 -38.52 -2.04 12.29
CA ASP A 11 -39.70 -2.89 12.07
C ASP A 11 -39.75 -4.18 12.91
N ARG A 12 -38.65 -4.50 13.61
CA ARG A 12 -38.52 -5.70 14.45
C ARG A 12 -38.22 -5.40 15.91
N ALA A 13 -38.06 -4.12 16.26
CA ALA A 13 -37.74 -3.72 17.61
C ALA A 13 -38.89 -4.06 18.58
N GLY A 14 -38.57 -4.77 19.66
CA GLY A 14 -39.50 -5.18 20.71
C GLY A 14 -40.42 -6.35 20.33
N ALA A 15 -40.11 -7.09 19.26
CA ALA A 15 -40.95 -8.19 18.79
C ALA A 15 -40.59 -9.54 19.42
N SER A 16 -39.32 -9.74 19.80
CA SER A 16 -38.81 -11.01 20.29
C SER A 16 -39.04 -11.20 21.80
N GLU A 17 -39.37 -12.42 22.20
CA GLU A 17 -39.39 -12.83 23.62
C GLU A 17 -38.00 -12.72 24.29
N GLY A 18 -36.92 -12.72 23.48
CA GLY A 18 -35.55 -12.52 23.95
C GLY A 18 -35.16 -11.05 24.17
N GLY A 19 -36.13 -10.12 24.12
CA GLY A 19 -35.90 -8.68 24.19
C GLY A 19 -35.03 -8.18 23.04
N VAL A 20 -34.33 -7.06 23.24
CA VAL A 20 -33.52 -6.40 22.18
C VAL A 20 -32.44 -7.32 21.62
N TYR A 21 -31.87 -8.21 22.43
CA TYR A 21 -30.93 -9.22 21.93
C TYR A 21 -31.62 -10.24 21.04
N GLY A 22 -32.80 -10.70 21.43
CA GLY A 22 -33.65 -11.57 20.62
C GLY A 22 -34.03 -10.95 19.28
N ASP A 23 -34.41 -9.67 19.27
CA ASP A 23 -34.76 -8.95 18.03
C ASP A 23 -33.62 -9.01 17.01
N VAL A 24 -32.38 -8.78 17.47
CA VAL A 24 -31.17 -8.87 16.64
C VAL A 24 -30.92 -10.30 16.15
N VAL A 25 -31.15 -11.31 17.00
CA VAL A 25 -30.95 -12.73 16.61
C VAL A 25 -31.99 -13.16 15.57
N GLU A 26 -33.26 -12.79 15.74
CA GLU A 26 -34.33 -13.08 14.79
C GLU A 26 -34.14 -12.34 13.46
N GLU A 27 -33.59 -11.12 13.48
CA GLU A 27 -33.19 -10.41 12.28
C GLU A 27 -32.05 -11.12 11.53
N ILE A 28 -31.05 -11.62 12.25
CA ILE A 28 -29.95 -12.41 11.66
C ILE A 28 -30.49 -13.70 11.05
N ASP A 29 -31.35 -14.43 11.76
CA ASP A 29 -31.99 -15.65 11.26
C ASP A 29 -32.74 -15.39 9.95
N TRP A 30 -33.60 -14.36 9.94
CA TRP A 30 -34.32 -13.98 8.73
C TRP A 30 -33.38 -13.58 7.59
N SER A 31 -32.30 -12.84 7.88
CA SER A 31 -31.32 -12.40 6.89
C SER A 31 -30.58 -13.59 6.27
N VAL A 32 -30.19 -14.57 7.08
CA VAL A 32 -29.63 -15.85 6.59
C VAL A 32 -30.65 -16.55 5.70
N GLY A 33 -31.93 -16.57 6.08
CA GLY A 33 -33.02 -17.07 5.24
C GLY A 33 -33.08 -16.39 3.87
N GLN A 34 -32.90 -15.07 3.80
CA GLN A 34 -32.85 -14.34 2.52
C GLN A 34 -31.66 -14.72 1.65
N VAL A 35 -30.48 -14.92 2.27
CA VAL A 35 -29.28 -15.40 1.56
C VAL A 35 -29.52 -16.80 0.99
N LEU A 36 -30.05 -17.72 1.80
CA LEU A 36 -30.36 -19.08 1.35
C LEU A 36 -31.38 -19.09 0.21
N ALA A 37 -32.46 -18.30 0.32
CA ALA A 37 -33.46 -18.17 -0.71
C ALA A 37 -32.88 -17.56 -2.01
N ALA A 38 -31.93 -16.62 -1.90
CA ALA A 38 -31.23 -16.07 -3.06
C ALA A 38 -30.36 -17.13 -3.75
N LEU A 39 -29.63 -17.95 -3.00
CA LEU A 39 -28.85 -19.06 -3.56
C LEU A 39 -29.73 -20.07 -4.30
N ASP A 40 -30.92 -20.37 -3.76
CA ASP A 40 -31.88 -21.27 -4.41
C ASP A 40 -32.48 -20.62 -5.68
N ARG A 41 -32.88 -19.34 -5.64
CA ARG A 41 -33.40 -18.60 -6.81
C ARG A 41 -32.38 -18.50 -7.96
N CYS A 42 -31.10 -18.41 -7.63
CA CYS A 42 -30.02 -18.30 -8.61
C CYS A 42 -29.47 -19.67 -9.08
N ASP A 43 -30.05 -20.80 -8.63
CA ASP A 43 -29.54 -22.16 -8.89
C ASP A 43 -28.06 -22.36 -8.48
N LEU A 44 -27.63 -21.66 -7.42
CA LEU A 44 -26.26 -21.73 -6.89
C LEU A 44 -26.15 -22.68 -5.68
N ALA A 45 -27.27 -23.08 -5.08
CA ALA A 45 -27.29 -23.80 -3.81
C ALA A 45 -26.41 -25.06 -3.79
N LYS A 46 -26.40 -25.88 -4.85
CA LYS A 46 -25.55 -27.09 -4.93
C LYS A 46 -24.05 -26.79 -5.06
N ARG A 47 -23.70 -25.57 -5.48
CA ARG A 47 -22.32 -25.10 -5.69
C ARG A 47 -21.84 -24.16 -4.60
N THR A 48 -22.61 -24.00 -3.52
CA THR A 48 -22.30 -23.11 -2.42
C THR A 48 -22.38 -23.88 -1.12
N ILE A 49 -21.28 -23.89 -0.38
CA ILE A 49 -21.29 -24.27 1.03
C ILE A 49 -21.63 -23.04 1.87
N VAL A 50 -22.58 -23.21 2.79
CA VAL A 50 -22.92 -22.19 3.80
C VAL A 50 -22.54 -22.73 5.17
N ILE A 51 -21.71 -21.98 5.88
CA ILE A 51 -21.28 -22.29 7.26
C ILE A 51 -21.74 -21.13 8.15
N PHE A 52 -22.58 -21.42 9.14
CA PHE A 52 -23.05 -20.46 10.13
C PHE A 52 -22.46 -20.81 11.49
N THR A 53 -21.72 -19.89 12.10
CA THR A 53 -21.05 -20.08 13.40
C THR A 53 -20.87 -18.76 14.14
N SER A 54 -20.38 -18.80 15.38
CA SER A 54 -19.93 -17.64 16.15
C SER A 54 -18.41 -17.64 16.36
N ASP A 55 -17.83 -16.49 16.70
CA ASP A 55 -16.40 -16.32 17.03
C ASP A 55 -16.08 -16.71 18.48
N ASN A 56 -17.03 -16.46 19.39
CA ASN A 56 -16.99 -16.83 20.80
C ASN A 56 -18.41 -17.01 21.37
N GLY A 57 -18.49 -17.44 22.63
CA GLY A 57 -19.73 -17.49 23.40
C GLY A 57 -20.25 -16.10 23.83
N PRO A 58 -21.38 -16.03 24.55
CA PRO A 58 -22.06 -14.78 24.89
C PRO A 58 -21.24 -13.88 25.82
N TRP A 59 -21.52 -12.58 25.77
CA TRP A 59 -20.87 -11.60 26.64
C TRP A 59 -21.69 -11.38 27.92
N LEU A 60 -21.64 -12.37 28.82
CA LEU A 60 -22.50 -12.48 30.00
C LEU A 60 -22.52 -11.25 30.93
N ILE A 61 -21.48 -10.39 30.89
CA ILE A 61 -21.42 -9.18 31.70
C ILE A 61 -22.40 -8.09 31.26
N PHE A 62 -23.07 -8.24 30.11
CA PHE A 62 -24.13 -7.34 29.65
C PHE A 62 -25.54 -7.84 29.98
N GLY A 63 -25.67 -8.92 30.76
CA GLY A 63 -26.96 -9.44 31.21
C GLY A 63 -27.90 -9.76 30.05
N ASN A 64 -29.08 -9.14 30.04
CA ASN A 64 -30.11 -9.32 29.01
C ASN A 64 -29.65 -8.91 27.59
N HIS A 65 -28.55 -8.15 27.45
CA HIS A 65 -27.96 -7.76 26.15
C HIS A 65 -26.74 -8.61 25.76
N GLY A 66 -26.39 -9.63 26.55
CA GLY A 66 -25.18 -10.45 26.37
C GLY A 66 -25.37 -11.77 25.62
N GLY A 67 -26.60 -12.24 25.46
CA GLY A 67 -26.93 -13.58 24.97
C GLY A 67 -26.82 -14.68 26.04
N SER A 68 -26.93 -15.94 25.61
CA SER A 68 -26.93 -17.10 26.51
C SER A 68 -25.96 -18.20 26.06
N ALA A 69 -25.30 -18.84 27.03
CA ALA A 69 -24.43 -19.99 26.82
C ALA A 69 -25.11 -21.29 27.25
N GLY A 70 -26.32 -21.21 27.80
CA GLY A 70 -26.98 -22.33 28.48
C GLY A 70 -27.00 -23.59 27.60
N PRO A 71 -26.66 -24.78 28.14
CA PRO A 71 -26.34 -25.10 29.54
C PRO A 71 -24.85 -24.97 29.93
N LEU A 72 -24.03 -24.34 29.10
CA LEU A 72 -22.58 -24.28 29.27
C LEU A 72 -22.18 -23.25 30.33
N ARG A 73 -21.06 -23.52 31.02
CA ARG A 73 -20.48 -22.61 32.01
C ARG A 73 -19.63 -21.54 31.34
N GLY A 74 -19.65 -20.34 31.90
CA GLY A 74 -18.82 -19.21 31.44
C GLY A 74 -19.31 -18.59 30.13
N GLY A 75 -18.54 -17.63 29.61
CA GLY A 75 -18.86 -16.85 28.41
C GLY A 75 -17.61 -16.25 27.77
N LYS A 76 -17.78 -15.27 26.89
CA LYS A 76 -16.70 -14.52 26.23
C LYS A 76 -15.61 -14.15 27.23
N LYS A 77 -14.34 -14.30 26.82
CA LYS A 77 -13.11 -14.10 27.63
C LYS A 77 -12.85 -15.14 28.73
N GLN A 78 -13.56 -16.27 28.75
CA GLN A 78 -13.29 -17.38 29.66
C GLN A 78 -13.10 -18.69 28.89
N THR A 79 -12.27 -19.59 29.41
CA THR A 79 -11.89 -20.87 28.77
C THR A 79 -12.80 -22.05 29.14
N TRP A 80 -13.91 -21.76 29.84
CA TRP A 80 -15.03 -22.69 30.02
C TRP A 80 -15.73 -22.98 28.68
N GLU A 81 -16.51 -24.07 28.60
CA GLU A 81 -17.23 -24.45 27.38
C GLU A 81 -18.09 -23.30 26.85
N GLY A 82 -18.76 -22.54 27.72
CA GLY A 82 -19.62 -21.42 27.34
C GLY A 82 -18.88 -20.24 26.72
N GLY A 83 -17.54 -20.18 26.80
CA GLY A 83 -16.75 -19.15 26.12
C GLY A 83 -16.33 -19.50 24.70
N HIS A 84 -16.26 -20.79 24.36
CA HIS A 84 -15.65 -21.26 23.10
C HIS A 84 -16.50 -22.26 22.31
N ARG A 85 -17.42 -22.98 22.96
CA ARG A 85 -18.33 -23.91 22.29
C ARG A 85 -19.51 -23.11 21.76
N VAL A 86 -19.50 -22.92 20.44
CA VAL A 86 -20.44 -22.09 19.69
C VAL A 86 -21.31 -22.95 18.76
N PRO A 87 -22.48 -22.46 18.34
CA PRO A 87 -23.25 -23.10 17.28
C PRO A 87 -22.42 -23.21 16.00
N MET A 88 -22.56 -24.32 15.27
CA MET A 88 -22.01 -24.47 13.92
C MET A 88 -23.02 -25.26 13.07
N LEU A 89 -23.53 -24.63 12.02
CA LEU A 89 -24.41 -25.25 11.04
C LEU A 89 -23.73 -25.22 9.69
N VAL A 90 -23.79 -26.34 8.96
CA VAL A 90 -23.22 -26.46 7.62
C VAL A 90 -24.28 -26.97 6.66
N ARG A 91 -24.48 -26.24 5.55
CA ARG A 91 -25.39 -26.61 4.47
C ARG A 91 -24.62 -26.68 3.16
N TRP A 92 -24.65 -27.84 2.52
CA TRP A 92 -24.18 -28.02 1.14
C TRP A 92 -25.03 -29.11 0.45
N PRO A 93 -26.10 -28.72 -0.25
CA PRO A 93 -27.03 -29.64 -0.88
C PRO A 93 -26.34 -30.62 -1.84
N GLY A 94 -26.58 -31.91 -1.65
CA GLY A 94 -25.96 -33.00 -2.43
C GLY A 94 -24.61 -33.48 -1.91
N HIS A 95 -24.04 -32.83 -0.89
CA HIS A 95 -22.73 -33.17 -0.32
C HIS A 95 -22.80 -33.42 1.19
N VAL A 96 -23.38 -32.49 1.96
CA VAL A 96 -23.54 -32.63 3.42
C VAL A 96 -24.88 -33.30 3.73
N PRO A 97 -24.92 -34.40 4.51
CA PRO A 97 -26.17 -35.10 4.82
C PRO A 97 -27.15 -34.23 5.63
N VAL A 98 -28.41 -34.22 5.20
CA VAL A 98 -29.47 -33.44 5.85
C VAL A 98 -29.74 -33.97 7.27
N GLY A 99 -29.80 -33.07 8.25
CA GLY A 99 -30.13 -33.41 9.64
C GLY A 99 -29.06 -34.19 10.40
N ALA A 100 -27.87 -34.38 9.82
CA ALA A 100 -26.77 -35.08 10.50
C ALA A 100 -26.22 -34.25 11.67
N VAL A 101 -25.84 -34.94 12.74
CA VAL A 101 -25.22 -34.35 13.93
C VAL A 101 -23.84 -34.96 14.15
N CYS A 102 -22.81 -34.12 14.08
CA CYS A 102 -21.44 -34.51 14.41
C CYS A 102 -21.17 -34.19 15.89
N ARG A 103 -20.72 -35.19 16.66
CA ARG A 103 -20.34 -35.03 18.08
C ARG A 103 -18.83 -34.95 18.31
N GLU A 104 -18.05 -35.08 17.25
CA GLU A 104 -16.60 -34.93 17.29
C GLU A 104 -16.23 -33.46 17.52
N PRO A 105 -15.24 -33.17 18.39
CA PRO A 105 -14.80 -31.81 18.61
C PRO A 105 -14.02 -31.29 17.39
N VAL A 106 -14.39 -30.10 16.92
CA VAL A 106 -13.67 -29.35 15.89
C VAL A 106 -13.39 -27.94 16.40
N VAL A 107 -12.44 -27.25 15.80
CA VAL A 107 -12.04 -25.89 16.16
C VAL A 107 -12.17 -24.98 14.96
N ALA A 108 -12.51 -23.71 15.16
CA ALA A 108 -12.84 -22.78 14.07
C ALA A 108 -11.72 -22.68 13.01
N PHE A 109 -10.46 -22.78 13.43
CA PHE A 109 -9.31 -22.74 12.54
C PHE A 109 -9.12 -24.01 11.67
N ASP A 110 -9.92 -25.08 11.87
CA ASP A 110 -10.03 -26.23 10.95
C ASP A 110 -10.72 -25.87 9.63
N LEU A 111 -11.49 -24.78 9.61
CA LEU A 111 -12.19 -24.32 8.40
C LEU A 111 -11.20 -23.95 7.30
N LEU A 112 -10.08 -23.30 7.63
CA LEU A 112 -9.09 -22.86 6.64
C LEU A 112 -8.53 -24.04 5.80
N PRO A 113 -7.88 -25.07 6.38
CA PRO A 113 -7.36 -26.19 5.59
C PRO A 113 -8.45 -26.98 4.87
N THR A 114 -9.64 -27.10 5.47
CA THR A 114 -10.78 -27.78 4.84
C THR A 114 -11.24 -27.06 3.57
N LEU A 115 -11.36 -25.73 3.63
CA LEU A 115 -11.72 -24.90 2.48
C LEU A 115 -10.63 -24.93 1.41
N VAL A 116 -9.35 -24.82 1.78
CA VAL A 116 -8.21 -24.94 0.86
C VAL A 116 -8.28 -26.24 0.06
N GLN A 117 -8.59 -27.35 0.74
CA GLN A 117 -8.74 -28.65 0.09
C GLN A 117 -9.92 -28.69 -0.89
N TRP A 118 -11.06 -28.09 -0.53
CA TRP A 118 -12.23 -28.07 -1.41
C TRP A 118 -12.09 -27.12 -2.60
N THR A 119 -11.35 -26.01 -2.46
CA THR A 119 -11.12 -25.05 -3.55
C THR A 119 -9.93 -25.42 -4.44
N GLY A 120 -9.07 -26.35 -4.00
CA GLY A 120 -7.80 -26.65 -4.67
C GLY A 120 -6.79 -25.50 -4.57
N SER A 121 -6.93 -24.62 -3.57
CA SER A 121 -6.00 -23.51 -3.33
C SER A 121 -4.65 -24.01 -2.80
N GLU A 122 -3.63 -23.17 -2.86
CA GLU A 122 -2.32 -23.50 -2.29
C GLU A 122 -2.37 -23.61 -0.76
N THR A 123 -1.80 -24.68 -0.22
CA THR A 123 -1.67 -24.88 1.22
C THR A 123 -0.65 -23.88 1.81
N PRO A 124 -0.91 -23.31 3.00
CA PRO A 124 0.07 -22.48 3.68
C PRO A 124 1.43 -23.17 3.82
N ARG A 125 2.51 -22.49 3.41
CA ARG A 125 3.89 -23.03 3.49
C ARG A 125 4.33 -23.28 4.94
N LYS A 126 3.80 -22.50 5.87
CA LYS A 126 4.07 -22.65 7.31
C LYS A 126 3.04 -23.59 7.93
N PRO A 127 3.42 -24.41 8.93
CA PRO A 127 2.46 -25.21 9.68
C PRO A 127 1.33 -24.37 10.25
N ILE A 128 0.11 -24.90 10.25
CA ILE A 128 -1.07 -24.29 10.86
C ILE A 128 -1.69 -25.29 11.84
N ASP A 129 -2.37 -24.77 12.86
CA ASP A 129 -2.96 -25.61 13.91
C ASP A 129 -4.22 -26.35 13.42
N GLY A 130 -4.92 -25.73 12.46
CA GLY A 130 -6.10 -26.31 11.84
C GLY A 130 -5.78 -27.56 11.02
N LYS A 131 -6.74 -28.47 10.97
CA LYS A 131 -6.65 -29.72 10.21
C LYS A 131 -7.88 -29.88 9.31
N ASP A 132 -7.72 -30.61 8.21
CA ASP A 132 -8.86 -30.92 7.35
C ASP A 132 -9.91 -31.74 8.12
N ILE A 133 -11.15 -31.25 8.11
CA ILE A 133 -12.33 -31.90 8.71
C ILE A 133 -13.38 -32.25 7.64
N SER A 134 -13.02 -32.25 6.36
CA SER A 134 -13.93 -32.55 5.25
C SER A 134 -14.70 -33.87 5.45
N ALA A 135 -14.03 -34.92 5.95
CA ALA A 135 -14.64 -36.22 6.23
C ALA A 135 -15.76 -36.14 7.28
N LEU A 136 -15.60 -35.30 8.31
CA LEU A 136 -16.62 -35.06 9.34
C LEU A 136 -17.81 -34.29 8.76
N LEU A 137 -17.54 -33.24 7.98
CA LEU A 137 -18.58 -32.41 7.38
C LEU A 137 -19.42 -33.18 6.35
N LEU A 138 -18.80 -34.10 5.60
CA LEU A 138 -19.49 -34.97 4.65
C LEU A 138 -20.17 -36.17 5.32
N GLY A 139 -20.15 -36.28 6.65
CA GLY A 139 -20.84 -37.33 7.40
C GLY A 139 -20.32 -38.75 7.14
N ARG A 140 -19.01 -38.91 6.88
CA ARG A 140 -18.42 -40.26 6.72
C ARG A 140 -18.47 -41.03 8.03
N ALA A 141 -18.95 -42.27 8.01
CA ALA A 141 -19.28 -43.06 9.21
C ALA A 141 -18.12 -43.21 10.23
N ASP A 142 -16.89 -43.36 9.75
CA ASP A 142 -15.70 -43.57 10.59
C ASP A 142 -14.87 -42.30 10.80
N ALA A 143 -15.37 -41.14 10.37
CA ALA A 143 -14.66 -39.88 10.59
C ALA A 143 -14.55 -39.58 12.10
N ARG A 144 -13.37 -39.11 12.50
CA ARG A 144 -13.04 -38.70 13.88
C ARG A 144 -12.39 -37.33 13.84
N SER A 145 -12.44 -36.60 14.96
CA SER A 145 -11.66 -35.39 15.10
C SER A 145 -10.18 -35.67 14.79
N PRO A 146 -9.53 -34.86 13.95
CA PRO A 146 -8.10 -35.00 13.70
C PRO A 146 -7.26 -34.48 14.88
N HIS A 147 -7.90 -33.94 15.91
CA HIS A 147 -7.26 -33.43 17.12
C HIS A 147 -7.28 -34.46 18.24
N ARG A 148 -6.08 -34.94 18.61
CA ARG A 148 -5.92 -35.77 19.82
C ARG A 148 -6.21 -34.94 21.08
N SER A 149 -5.74 -33.70 21.10
CA SER A 149 -5.94 -32.74 22.19
C SER A 149 -6.19 -31.34 21.63
N ILE A 150 -6.98 -30.55 22.35
CA ILE A 150 -7.35 -29.17 22.00
C ILE A 150 -6.95 -28.26 23.16
N ALA A 151 -6.27 -27.16 22.84
CA ALA A 151 -5.80 -26.16 23.80
C ALA A 151 -6.82 -25.02 23.96
N PHE A 152 -6.96 -24.50 25.18
CA PHE A 152 -7.78 -23.34 25.50
C PHE A 152 -6.91 -22.29 26.17
N TYR A 153 -6.67 -21.20 25.45
CA TYR A 153 -5.83 -20.08 25.91
C TYR A 153 -6.68 -18.86 26.27
N ASP A 154 -6.29 -18.15 27.32
CA ASP A 154 -6.59 -16.72 27.47
C ASP A 154 -5.30 -15.95 27.20
N ARG A 155 -5.28 -15.19 26.09
CA ARG A 155 -4.08 -14.53 25.57
C ARG A 155 -2.92 -15.53 25.42
N GLU A 156 -1.87 -15.42 26.23
CA GLU A 156 -0.67 -16.26 26.17
C GLU A 156 -0.62 -17.31 27.29
N GLU A 157 -1.72 -17.49 28.03
CA GLU A 157 -1.82 -18.40 29.17
C GLU A 157 -2.64 -19.64 28.81
N LEU A 158 -2.06 -20.83 28.95
CA LEU A 158 -2.78 -22.09 28.72
C LEU A 158 -3.65 -22.40 29.94
N HIS A 159 -4.97 -22.23 29.82
CA HIS A 159 -5.89 -22.42 30.95
C HIS A 159 -6.51 -23.82 30.98
N ALA A 160 -6.74 -24.45 29.82
CA ALA A 160 -7.29 -25.80 29.79
C ALA A 160 -6.85 -26.62 28.57
N VAL A 161 -6.93 -27.94 28.70
CA VAL A 161 -6.69 -28.90 27.62
C VAL A 161 -7.83 -29.92 27.60
N ARG A 162 -8.34 -30.22 26.40
CA ARG A 162 -9.37 -31.25 26.18
C ARG A 162 -8.82 -32.39 25.33
N SER A 163 -9.15 -33.62 25.68
CA SER A 163 -8.96 -34.80 24.83
C SER A 163 -10.22 -35.67 24.88
N GLY A 164 -10.89 -35.80 23.74
CA GLY A 164 -12.19 -36.48 23.65
C GLY A 164 -13.24 -35.88 24.59
N ARG A 165 -13.74 -36.70 25.52
CA ARG A 165 -14.73 -36.30 26.54
C ARG A 165 -14.15 -35.53 27.72
N TRP A 166 -12.84 -35.63 27.95
CA TRP A 166 -12.21 -35.10 29.16
C TRP A 166 -11.63 -33.72 28.92
N LYS A 167 -11.88 -32.80 29.86
CA LYS A 167 -11.28 -31.46 29.86
C LYS A 167 -10.67 -31.16 31.21
N LEU A 168 -9.38 -30.84 31.21
CA LEU A 168 -8.61 -30.45 32.39
C LEU A 168 -8.40 -28.96 32.36
N HIS A 169 -8.94 -28.26 33.34
CA HIS A 169 -8.54 -26.89 33.67
C HIS A 169 -7.25 -26.94 34.50
N LEU A 170 -6.26 -26.15 34.10
CA LEU A 170 -4.99 -25.96 34.79
C LEU A 170 -5.12 -24.79 35.79
N PRO A 171 -4.26 -24.67 36.81
CA PRO A 171 -4.28 -23.51 37.70
C PRO A 171 -4.02 -22.21 36.91
N HIS A 172 -4.93 -21.24 37.03
CA HIS A 172 -4.86 -19.96 36.32
C HIS A 172 -5.67 -18.88 37.05
N GLN A 173 -5.65 -17.64 36.53
CA GLN A 173 -6.48 -16.54 37.01
C GLN A 173 -7.52 -16.18 35.96
N ASP A 174 -8.78 -16.43 36.28
CA ASP A 174 -9.92 -16.03 35.46
C ASP A 174 -10.20 -14.55 35.72
N ARG A 175 -9.83 -13.67 34.78
CA ARG A 175 -9.89 -12.20 34.94
C ARG A 175 -11.24 -11.60 34.55
N HIS A 176 -12.13 -12.39 33.96
CA HIS A 176 -13.36 -11.90 33.34
C HIS A 176 -14.61 -12.64 33.85
N ALA A 177 -14.53 -13.23 35.04
CA ALA A 177 -15.68 -13.79 35.69
C ALA A 177 -16.67 -12.64 36.02
N PRO A 178 -17.95 -12.73 35.61
CA PRO A 178 -18.95 -11.75 35.97
C PRO A 178 -19.05 -11.61 37.50
N ASP A 179 -19.17 -10.37 37.98
CA ASP A 179 -19.45 -10.07 39.38
C ASP A 179 -20.96 -10.15 39.65
N PRO A 180 -21.44 -11.13 40.45
CA PRO A 180 -22.87 -11.24 40.76
C PRO A 180 -23.42 -10.03 41.52
N GLN A 181 -22.57 -9.24 42.18
CA GLN A 181 -22.99 -8.04 42.92
C GLN A 181 -23.17 -6.81 42.02
N GLN A 182 -22.64 -6.85 40.80
CA GLN A 182 -22.69 -5.75 39.83
C GLN A 182 -23.14 -6.28 38.45
N PRO A 183 -24.38 -6.78 38.32
CA PRO A 183 -24.87 -7.29 37.05
C PRO A 183 -24.97 -6.17 36.01
N GLY A 184 -24.61 -6.47 34.76
CA GLY A 184 -24.92 -5.57 33.63
C GLY A 184 -26.34 -5.79 33.14
N ASN A 185 -26.92 -4.76 32.53
CA ASN A 185 -28.25 -4.80 31.94
C ASN A 185 -28.41 -3.66 30.93
N ASP A 186 -29.33 -3.81 29.97
CA ASP A 186 -29.79 -2.74 29.08
C ASP A 186 -28.66 -2.00 28.35
N GLY A 187 -27.64 -2.75 27.92
CA GLY A 187 -26.47 -2.24 27.21
C GLY A 187 -25.39 -1.66 28.11
N VAL A 188 -25.59 -1.64 29.43
CA VAL A 188 -24.61 -1.25 30.43
C VAL A 188 -23.81 -2.47 30.87
N ARG A 189 -22.48 -2.31 30.88
CA ARG A 189 -21.54 -3.35 31.29
C ARG A 189 -21.56 -3.52 32.82
N GLY A 190 -21.71 -4.76 33.28
CA GLY A 190 -21.55 -5.14 34.69
C GLY A 190 -20.09 -5.25 35.13
N GLY A 191 -19.91 -5.40 36.44
CA GLY A 191 -18.61 -5.63 37.07
C GLY A 191 -18.00 -6.98 36.68
N VAL A 192 -16.67 -7.05 36.74
CA VAL A 192 -15.90 -8.29 36.62
C VAL A 192 -15.06 -8.47 37.88
N ARG A 193 -14.81 -9.74 38.23
CA ARG A 193 -13.92 -10.11 39.32
C ARG A 193 -12.86 -11.07 38.83
N GLU A 194 -11.69 -10.99 39.45
CA GLU A 194 -10.64 -11.96 39.23
C GLU A 194 -10.83 -13.17 40.16
N VAL A 195 -10.84 -14.37 39.59
CA VAL A 195 -11.01 -15.61 40.34
C VAL A 195 -9.84 -16.54 40.08
N ARG A 196 -9.07 -16.83 41.12
CA ARG A 196 -8.03 -17.85 41.06
C ARG A 196 -8.67 -19.23 40.92
N ARG A 197 -8.30 -19.96 39.88
CA ARG A 197 -8.76 -21.33 39.61
C ARG A 197 -7.68 -22.33 40.03
N VAL A 198 -8.12 -23.43 40.61
CA VAL A 198 -7.28 -24.61 40.87
C VAL A 198 -7.50 -25.64 39.77
N ALA A 199 -6.62 -26.64 39.67
CA ALA A 199 -6.79 -27.70 38.70
C ALA A 199 -8.12 -28.46 38.92
N ALA A 200 -8.84 -28.72 37.85
CA ALA A 200 -10.11 -29.46 37.89
C ALA A 200 -10.33 -30.24 36.59
N LEU A 201 -10.85 -31.45 36.70
CA LEU A 201 -11.14 -32.33 35.56
C LEU A 201 -12.66 -32.46 35.40
N TYR A 202 -13.14 -32.37 34.17
CA TYR A 202 -14.55 -32.49 33.83
C TYR A 202 -14.78 -33.50 32.72
N ASP A 203 -15.91 -34.21 32.82
CA ASP A 203 -16.39 -35.14 31.80
C ASP A 203 -17.50 -34.49 30.97
N LEU A 204 -17.16 -33.96 29.81
CA LEU A 204 -18.08 -33.19 28.97
C LEU A 204 -19.18 -34.03 28.31
N GLN A 205 -19.14 -35.36 28.42
CA GLN A 205 -20.24 -36.21 27.98
C GLN A 205 -21.33 -36.34 29.04
N GLN A 206 -20.96 -36.30 30.33
CA GLN A 206 -21.90 -36.45 31.45
C GLN A 206 -22.25 -35.10 32.09
N ASP A 207 -21.33 -34.14 32.02
CA ASP A 207 -21.39 -32.83 32.66
C ASP A 207 -20.87 -31.75 31.70
N ILE A 208 -21.70 -31.39 30.73
CA ILE A 208 -21.38 -30.37 29.73
C ILE A 208 -21.24 -28.96 30.35
N GLY A 209 -21.77 -28.76 31.55
CA GLY A 209 -21.72 -27.52 32.30
C GLY A 209 -20.48 -27.36 33.18
N GLU A 210 -19.54 -28.31 33.17
CA GLU A 210 -18.30 -28.25 33.97
C GLU A 210 -18.58 -27.93 35.46
N THR A 211 -19.51 -28.68 36.05
CA THR A 211 -20.03 -28.49 37.41
C THR A 211 -19.38 -29.42 38.44
N GLN A 212 -18.98 -30.64 38.05
CA GLN A 212 -18.42 -31.65 38.95
C GLN A 212 -16.93 -31.87 38.69
N ASN A 213 -16.09 -31.55 39.67
CA ASN A 213 -14.66 -31.79 39.58
C ASN A 213 -14.34 -33.28 39.87
N LEU A 214 -13.89 -33.97 38.83
CA LEU A 214 -13.56 -35.40 38.84
C LEU A 214 -12.04 -35.67 38.96
N LEU A 215 -11.24 -34.64 39.26
CA LEU A 215 -9.77 -34.76 39.33
C LEU A 215 -9.30 -35.84 40.32
N PRO A 216 -9.84 -35.94 41.56
CA PRO A 216 -9.42 -36.97 42.51
C PRO A 216 -9.73 -38.41 42.06
N GLN A 217 -10.77 -38.61 41.25
CA GLN A 217 -11.27 -39.93 40.86
C GLN A 217 -10.56 -40.52 39.63
N HIS A 218 -9.92 -39.68 38.80
CA HIS A 218 -9.31 -40.13 37.55
C HIS A 218 -7.85 -39.66 37.39
N PRO A 219 -6.93 -40.07 38.30
CA PRO A 219 -5.54 -39.63 38.28
C PRO A 219 -4.80 -39.97 36.96
N GLU A 220 -5.14 -41.08 36.31
CA GLU A 220 -4.53 -41.46 35.03
C GLU A 220 -4.93 -40.54 33.88
N VAL A 221 -6.21 -40.13 33.83
CA VAL A 221 -6.70 -39.16 32.83
C VAL A 221 -6.05 -37.80 33.05
N VAL A 222 -5.91 -37.38 34.31
CA VAL A 222 -5.22 -36.14 34.67
C VAL A 222 -3.76 -36.19 34.21
N ALA A 223 -3.06 -37.30 34.42
CA ALA A 223 -1.67 -37.47 33.98
C ALA A 223 -1.55 -37.35 32.44
N GLN A 224 -2.45 -37.98 31.70
CA GLN A 224 -2.49 -37.90 30.23
C GLN A 224 -2.74 -36.46 29.74
N LEU A 225 -3.70 -35.75 30.33
CA LEU A 225 -4.00 -34.37 29.93
C LEU A 225 -2.91 -33.38 30.35
N LYS A 226 -2.23 -33.62 31.48
CA LYS A 226 -1.03 -32.85 31.85
C LYS A 226 0.10 -33.07 30.85
N GLN A 227 0.32 -34.31 30.41
CA GLN A 227 1.32 -34.59 29.37
C GLN A 227 0.98 -33.87 28.06
N ALA A 228 -0.29 -33.86 27.66
CA ALA A 228 -0.74 -33.10 26.50
C ALA A 228 -0.53 -31.59 26.68
N ALA A 229 -0.78 -31.05 27.88
CA ALA A 229 -0.49 -29.66 28.21
C ALA A 229 1.00 -29.32 28.07
N GLU A 230 1.90 -30.17 28.55
CA GLU A 230 3.35 -29.95 28.38
C GLU A 230 3.79 -29.99 26.91
N GLN A 231 3.20 -30.88 26.10
CA GLN A 231 3.45 -30.88 24.66
C GLN A 231 3.01 -29.55 24.02
N ILE A 232 1.80 -29.10 24.32
CA ILE A 232 1.25 -27.83 23.81
C ILE A 232 2.12 -26.65 24.26
N ARG A 233 2.55 -26.62 25.52
CA ARG A 233 3.48 -25.60 26.06
C ARG A 233 4.80 -25.56 25.30
N GLY A 234 5.37 -26.71 25.00
CA GLY A 234 6.61 -26.81 24.23
C GLY A 234 6.46 -26.31 22.79
N GLU A 235 5.25 -26.43 22.22
CA GLU A 235 4.94 -26.00 20.85
C GLU A 235 4.55 -24.53 20.78
N LEU A 236 3.51 -24.12 21.50
CA LEU A 236 2.86 -22.81 21.37
C LEU A 236 3.27 -21.80 22.46
N GLY A 237 3.84 -22.28 23.57
CA GLY A 237 4.22 -21.44 24.71
C GLY A 237 3.14 -21.33 25.77
N ASP A 238 3.51 -20.84 26.95
CA ASP A 238 2.62 -20.55 28.09
C ASP A 238 3.36 -19.64 29.08
N VAL A 239 2.88 -18.41 29.24
CA VAL A 239 3.53 -17.45 30.14
C VAL A 239 3.39 -17.82 31.61
N LEU A 240 2.37 -18.62 31.99
CA LEU A 240 2.20 -19.09 33.37
C LEU A 240 3.35 -20.00 33.82
N THR A 241 4.00 -20.68 32.88
CA THR A 241 5.15 -21.55 33.15
C THR A 241 6.45 -21.03 32.51
N ALA A 242 6.45 -19.78 32.03
CA ALA A 242 7.55 -19.19 31.27
C ALA A 242 8.01 -20.04 30.06
N SER A 243 7.11 -20.83 29.46
CA SER A 243 7.42 -21.58 28.25
C SER A 243 7.30 -20.69 27.03
N ARG A 244 8.37 -20.60 26.22
CA ARG A 244 8.39 -19.74 25.02
C ARG A 244 7.60 -20.32 23.85
N GLY A 245 7.55 -21.65 23.72
CA GLY A 245 7.00 -22.35 22.56
C GLY A 245 7.92 -22.30 21.33
N ARG A 246 8.28 -23.46 20.77
CA ARG A 246 9.18 -23.56 19.60
C ARG A 246 8.54 -23.13 18.28
N LEU A 247 7.21 -23.15 18.22
CA LEU A 247 6.42 -22.78 17.04
C LEU A 247 5.80 -21.39 17.16
N ARG A 248 6.02 -20.68 18.28
CA ARG A 248 5.56 -19.31 18.45
C ARG A 248 6.24 -18.41 17.41
N ARG A 249 5.43 -17.73 16.61
CA ARG A 249 5.87 -16.79 15.60
C ARG A 249 5.78 -15.38 16.15
N ALA A 250 6.59 -14.46 15.61
CA ALA A 250 6.27 -13.05 15.74
C ALA A 250 4.85 -12.81 15.20
N ALA A 251 4.15 -11.82 15.75
CA ALA A 251 2.87 -11.38 15.20
C ALA A 251 3.05 -11.14 13.70
N GLY A 252 2.17 -11.73 12.88
CA GLY A 252 2.15 -11.42 11.47
C GLY A 252 1.79 -9.95 11.32
N VAL A 253 2.74 -9.13 10.90
CA VAL A 253 2.45 -7.75 10.50
C VAL A 253 1.85 -7.85 9.12
N PHE A 254 0.52 -7.74 9.03
CA PHE A 254 -0.14 -7.46 7.77
C PHE A 254 0.08 -5.98 7.50
N MET A 255 1.16 -5.67 6.76
CA MET A 255 1.20 -4.41 6.02
C MET A 255 0.22 -4.64 4.86
N PRO A 256 -0.94 -3.96 4.79
CA PRO A 256 -1.69 -3.96 3.54
C PRO A 256 -0.68 -3.50 2.48
N ALA A 257 -0.52 -4.28 1.40
CA ALA A 257 0.36 -3.88 0.31
C ALA A 257 0.11 -2.40 0.01
N ARG A 258 1.14 -1.57 -0.03
CA ARG A 258 1.01 -0.15 -0.40
C ARG A 258 0.30 -0.10 -1.75
N VAL A 259 -0.98 0.26 -1.78
CA VAL A 259 -1.82 0.10 -2.99
C VAL A 259 -1.89 1.42 -3.72
N TYR A 260 -1.07 1.55 -4.76
CA TYR A 260 -1.33 2.50 -5.83
C TYR A 260 -2.54 2.02 -6.64
N ARG A 261 -3.65 2.74 -6.55
CA ARG A 261 -4.85 2.44 -7.35
C ARG A 261 -4.91 3.39 -8.52
N GLU A 262 -4.98 2.83 -9.72
CA GLU A 262 -5.33 3.62 -10.89
C GLU A 262 -6.69 4.30 -10.65
N SER A 263 -6.73 5.63 -10.86
CA SER A 263 -7.96 6.41 -10.69
C SER A 263 -9.08 5.82 -11.56
N ARG A 264 -10.24 5.59 -10.95
CA ARG A 264 -11.44 5.05 -11.63
C ARG A 264 -12.33 6.14 -12.22
N GLN A 265 -12.02 7.41 -11.96
CA GLN A 265 -12.68 8.54 -12.60
C GLN A 265 -12.34 8.51 -14.09
N PRO A 266 -13.24 8.95 -15.00
CA PRO A 266 -12.88 9.07 -16.41
C PRO A 266 -11.64 9.95 -16.50
N THR A 267 -10.52 9.37 -16.91
CA THR A 267 -9.34 10.15 -17.27
C THR A 267 -9.77 11.13 -18.36
N TRP A 268 -9.34 12.38 -18.25
CA TRP A 268 -9.45 13.43 -19.28
C TRP A 268 -8.97 12.99 -20.67
N GLU A 269 -8.29 11.85 -20.76
CA GLU A 269 -7.89 11.15 -21.97
C GLU A 269 -8.72 9.89 -22.26
N GLN A 270 -9.32 9.89 -23.45
CA GLN A 270 -9.97 8.72 -24.07
C GLN A 270 -9.22 8.24 -25.33
N GLU A 271 -8.10 8.87 -25.68
CA GLU A 271 -7.36 8.63 -26.92
C GLU A 271 -5.87 8.38 -26.65
N VAL A 272 -5.22 7.62 -27.53
CA VAL A 272 -3.79 7.32 -27.49
C VAL A 272 -2.98 8.60 -27.79
N ASN A 273 -2.02 8.93 -26.93
CA ASN A 273 -1.21 10.14 -27.02
C ASN A 273 0.28 9.86 -27.28
N LEU A 274 1.01 10.92 -27.62
CA LEU A 274 2.45 10.90 -27.82
C LEU A 274 3.16 11.71 -26.73
N THR A 275 2.67 11.57 -25.49
CA THR A 275 3.15 12.32 -24.34
C THR A 275 4.61 12.04 -24.06
N ALA A 276 5.39 13.12 -23.90
CA ALA A 276 6.80 13.09 -23.59
C ALA A 276 7.08 13.47 -22.13
N SER A 277 6.32 14.43 -21.59
CA SER A 277 6.43 14.87 -20.19
C SER A 277 5.09 15.31 -19.62
N VAL A 278 5.02 15.30 -18.29
CA VAL A 278 3.94 15.88 -17.49
C VAL A 278 4.56 16.62 -16.29
N ARG A 279 3.95 17.74 -15.90
CA ARG A 279 4.28 18.49 -14.66
C ARG A 279 3.00 18.77 -13.87
N LEU A 280 3.18 18.90 -12.56
CA LEU A 280 2.12 19.27 -11.62
C LEU A 280 2.37 20.68 -11.09
N ALA A 281 1.33 21.50 -11.08
CA ALA A 281 1.33 22.85 -10.54
C ALA A 281 -0.11 23.34 -10.36
N ASP A 282 -0.37 24.22 -9.41
CA ASP A 282 -1.65 24.93 -9.32
C ASP A 282 -1.63 26.07 -10.35
N LEU A 283 -2.39 25.93 -11.45
CA LEU A 283 -2.32 26.87 -12.58
C LEU A 283 -3.41 27.95 -12.53
N ASP A 284 -4.45 27.77 -11.72
CA ASP A 284 -5.57 28.70 -11.59
C ASP A 284 -5.86 29.16 -10.15
N ALA A 285 -4.90 28.95 -9.25
CA ALA A 285 -4.87 29.42 -7.87
C ALA A 285 -6.04 28.88 -7.04
N ASP A 286 -6.39 27.61 -7.24
CA ASP A 286 -7.46 26.92 -6.52
C ASP A 286 -6.97 25.93 -5.44
N ASP A 287 -5.65 25.91 -5.19
CA ASP A 287 -4.92 25.03 -4.28
C ASP A 287 -4.94 23.53 -4.67
N ASP A 288 -5.49 23.16 -5.84
CA ASP A 288 -5.37 21.81 -6.39
C ASP A 288 -4.26 21.73 -7.45
N LEU A 289 -3.50 20.62 -7.44
CA LEU A 289 -2.46 20.39 -8.46
C LEU A 289 -3.06 20.00 -9.82
N ASP A 290 -2.83 20.84 -10.83
CA ASP A 290 -3.17 20.63 -12.23
C ASP A 290 -2.05 19.96 -13.02
N LEU A 291 -2.33 19.57 -14.27
CA LEU A 291 -1.35 18.95 -15.16
C LEU A 291 -1.03 19.82 -16.38
N VAL A 292 0.26 20.00 -16.64
CA VAL A 292 0.80 20.48 -17.92
C VAL A 292 1.36 19.31 -18.71
N VAL A 293 0.88 19.12 -19.94
CA VAL A 293 1.14 17.91 -20.75
C VAL A 293 1.82 18.26 -22.08
N ALA A 294 3.09 17.87 -22.22
CA ALA A 294 3.83 17.99 -23.48
C ALA A 294 3.58 16.74 -24.35
N ASN A 295 2.76 16.89 -25.39
CA ASN A 295 2.18 15.75 -26.12
C ASN A 295 2.88 15.44 -27.47
N GLY A 296 4.08 15.94 -27.70
CA GLY A 296 4.65 16.03 -29.05
C GLY A 296 5.86 15.16 -29.33
N ARG A 297 6.09 14.04 -28.62
CA ARG A 297 7.33 13.24 -28.71
C ARG A 297 7.72 12.95 -30.16
N HIS A 298 8.61 13.74 -30.77
CA HIS A 298 9.01 13.72 -32.20
C HIS A 298 7.95 14.07 -33.26
N TRP A 299 6.66 14.08 -32.94
CA TRP A 299 5.57 14.37 -33.90
C TRP A 299 4.71 15.53 -33.42
N GLN A 300 4.23 16.35 -34.36
CA GLN A 300 3.41 17.51 -34.02
C GLN A 300 2.07 17.07 -33.42
N ARG A 301 1.82 17.50 -32.18
CA ARG A 301 0.57 17.26 -31.44
C ARG A 301 0.23 18.47 -30.59
N GLN A 302 -1.00 18.48 -30.09
CA GLN A 302 -1.52 19.52 -29.21
C GLN A 302 -1.05 19.27 -27.77
N ASN A 303 -0.42 20.27 -27.15
CA ASN A 303 -0.16 20.29 -25.70
C ASN A 303 -1.41 20.68 -24.93
N TRP A 304 -1.57 20.12 -23.74
CA TRP A 304 -2.79 20.25 -22.94
C TRP A 304 -2.49 20.77 -21.54
N LEU A 305 -3.44 21.54 -21.04
CA LEU A 305 -3.64 21.86 -19.64
C LEU A 305 -4.82 21.03 -19.16
N VAL A 306 -4.70 20.42 -17.99
CA VAL A 306 -5.76 19.59 -17.41
C VAL A 306 -5.95 20.03 -15.98
N PHE A 307 -7.14 20.53 -15.68
CA PHE A 307 -7.44 21.12 -14.38
C PHE A 307 -8.01 20.04 -13.44
N ASN A 308 -7.43 19.95 -12.26
CA ASN A 308 -8.02 19.22 -11.15
C ASN A 308 -9.23 20.01 -10.65
N GLN A 309 -10.20 19.33 -10.06
CA GLN A 309 -11.42 19.97 -9.54
C GLN A 309 -11.71 19.41 -8.15
N GLY A 310 -10.64 19.25 -7.37
CA GLY A 310 -10.55 18.50 -6.13
C GLY A 310 -10.59 16.98 -6.29
N GLN A 311 -9.91 16.28 -5.38
CA GLN A 311 -10.00 14.81 -5.25
C GLN A 311 -9.59 14.05 -6.52
N ALA A 312 -8.54 14.52 -7.20
CA ALA A 312 -8.04 13.98 -8.47
C ALA A 312 -9.13 13.86 -9.58
N ARG A 313 -9.99 14.88 -9.71
CA ARG A 313 -11.10 14.93 -10.68
C ARG A 313 -10.77 15.79 -11.90
N PHE A 314 -10.07 15.18 -12.84
CA PHE A 314 -9.66 15.82 -14.10
C PHE A 314 -10.77 15.83 -15.16
N THR A 315 -11.77 16.69 -15.00
CA THR A 315 -12.90 16.77 -15.95
C THR A 315 -12.76 17.89 -16.98
N GLN A 316 -11.86 18.85 -16.73
CA GLN A 316 -11.62 19.98 -17.62
C GLN A 316 -10.24 19.88 -18.27
N ARG A 317 -10.19 20.11 -19.59
CA ARG A 317 -8.93 20.25 -20.34
C ARG A 317 -8.99 21.45 -21.26
N LYS A 318 -7.88 22.19 -21.35
CA LYS A 318 -7.70 23.33 -22.27
C LYS A 318 -6.45 23.09 -23.12
N LYS A 319 -6.42 23.68 -24.31
CA LYS A 319 -5.21 23.72 -25.11
C LYS A 319 -4.25 24.74 -24.47
N LEU A 320 -2.98 24.38 -24.31
CA LEU A 320 -1.96 25.35 -23.85
C LEU A 320 -1.74 26.47 -24.89
N GLY A 321 -1.78 26.10 -26.18
CA GLY A 321 -1.67 27.02 -27.31
C GLY A 321 -2.41 26.48 -28.52
N ASN A 322 -2.47 27.26 -29.61
CA ASN A 322 -3.18 26.84 -30.83
C ASN A 322 -2.30 26.01 -31.79
N GLU A 323 -1.01 25.91 -31.51
CA GLU A 323 -0.05 25.19 -32.33
C GLU A 323 -0.04 23.67 -32.08
N LEU A 324 0.39 22.96 -33.11
CA LEU A 324 0.84 21.58 -32.99
C LEU A 324 2.37 21.58 -32.95
N ALA A 325 2.94 20.99 -31.91
CA ALA A 325 4.35 21.09 -31.60
C ALA A 325 4.99 19.72 -31.36
N THR A 326 6.30 19.62 -31.61
CA THR A 326 7.11 18.42 -31.35
C THR A 326 7.64 18.43 -29.91
N SER A 327 6.76 18.76 -28.96
CA SER A 327 7.11 19.05 -27.57
C SER A 327 7.63 17.81 -26.84
N TYR A 328 8.79 17.98 -26.20
CA TYR A 328 9.47 16.93 -25.45
C TYR A 328 9.47 17.17 -23.94
N ALA A 329 9.44 18.44 -23.55
CA ALA A 329 9.41 18.89 -22.17
C ALA A 329 8.53 20.14 -22.05
N ALA A 330 7.89 20.29 -20.91
CA ALA A 330 7.20 21.49 -20.47
C ALA A 330 7.54 21.65 -18.99
N GLU A 331 8.04 22.83 -18.59
CA GLU A 331 8.35 23.18 -17.21
C GLU A 331 7.51 24.35 -16.77
N VAL A 332 7.24 24.43 -15.46
CA VAL A 332 6.35 25.43 -14.85
C VAL A 332 7.13 26.24 -13.83
N GLY A 333 6.97 27.57 -13.86
CA GLY A 333 7.61 28.51 -12.94
C GLY A 333 7.19 29.95 -13.27
N ASP A 334 7.33 30.87 -12.32
CA ASP A 334 7.12 32.31 -12.57
C ASP A 334 8.29 32.85 -13.41
N LEU A 335 8.03 33.17 -14.70
CA LEU A 335 9.08 33.56 -15.65
C LEU A 335 9.11 35.07 -15.91
N ASP A 336 8.06 35.81 -15.55
CA ASP A 336 7.99 37.26 -15.73
C ASP A 336 7.83 38.07 -14.42
N GLY A 337 7.94 37.38 -13.27
CA GLY A 337 8.02 37.96 -11.95
C GLY A 337 6.71 38.55 -11.45
N ASP A 338 5.58 38.15 -12.04
CA ASP A 338 4.25 38.65 -11.67
C ASP A 338 3.57 37.82 -10.56
N GLY A 339 4.17 36.68 -10.19
CA GLY A 339 3.70 35.77 -9.15
C GLY A 339 2.82 34.64 -9.67
N ASP A 340 2.45 34.62 -10.95
CA ASP A 340 1.68 33.56 -11.57
C ASP A 340 2.60 32.53 -12.24
N LEU A 341 2.20 31.25 -12.23
CA LEU A 341 3.02 30.19 -12.81
C LEU A 341 2.89 30.13 -14.34
N ASP A 342 4.00 30.37 -15.04
CA ASP A 342 4.15 30.31 -16.50
C ASP A 342 4.65 28.94 -16.99
N ILE A 343 4.67 28.76 -18.32
CA ILE A 343 5.10 27.50 -18.94
C ILE A 343 6.14 27.70 -20.04
N ALA A 344 7.30 27.04 -19.88
CA ALA A 344 8.31 26.90 -20.92
C ALA A 344 8.19 25.55 -21.65
N VAL A 345 8.03 25.56 -22.99
CA VAL A 345 7.88 24.35 -23.81
C VAL A 345 9.07 24.16 -24.76
N GLY A 346 9.72 23.00 -24.62
CA GLY A 346 10.89 22.59 -25.41
C GLY A 346 10.50 21.67 -26.55
N ASN A 347 10.93 22.00 -27.78
CA ASN A 347 10.48 21.31 -28.99
C ASN A 347 11.63 20.63 -29.75
N ASP A 348 11.46 19.36 -30.13
CA ASP A 348 12.46 18.64 -30.94
C ASP A 348 12.50 19.21 -32.36
N ARG A 349 13.62 19.85 -32.70
CA ARG A 349 13.92 20.46 -34.01
C ARG A 349 12.92 21.53 -34.44
N ARG A 350 12.28 22.20 -33.48
CA ARG A 350 11.42 23.37 -33.71
C ARG A 350 11.72 24.46 -32.68
N THR A 351 11.14 25.64 -32.88
CA THR A 351 11.27 26.77 -31.96
C THR A 351 10.65 26.44 -30.61
N ASN A 352 11.37 26.72 -29.52
CA ASN A 352 10.85 26.61 -28.15
C ASN A 352 9.95 27.82 -27.83
N ARG A 353 9.01 27.67 -26.88
CA ARG A 353 7.98 28.68 -26.62
C ARG A 353 7.72 28.91 -25.15
N ILE A 354 7.42 30.15 -24.81
CA ILE A 354 6.92 30.55 -23.50
C ILE A 354 5.42 30.81 -23.59
N PHE A 355 4.71 30.46 -22.53
CA PHE A 355 3.32 30.80 -22.33
C PHE A 355 3.16 31.48 -20.97
N LEU A 356 2.63 32.69 -20.98
CA LEU A 356 2.40 33.49 -19.77
C LEU A 356 0.98 33.24 -19.25
N ASN A 357 0.85 33.08 -17.95
CA ASN A 357 -0.43 32.88 -17.27
C ASN A 357 -1.06 34.22 -16.85
N ASP A 358 -2.35 34.21 -16.50
CA ASP A 358 -3.07 35.35 -15.91
C ASP A 358 -3.52 35.08 -14.46
N GLY A 359 -2.91 34.07 -13.83
CA GLY A 359 -3.27 33.56 -12.51
C GLY A 359 -4.57 32.76 -12.46
N MET A 360 -5.31 32.64 -13.58
CA MET A 360 -6.59 31.92 -13.67
C MET A 360 -6.53 30.78 -14.69
N GLY A 361 -5.32 30.27 -14.95
CA GLY A 361 -5.07 29.20 -15.91
C GLY A 361 -5.41 29.58 -17.35
N ARG A 362 -5.32 30.87 -17.73
CA ARG A 362 -5.45 31.33 -19.12
C ARG A 362 -4.10 31.75 -19.67
N PHE A 363 -3.58 30.91 -20.55
CA PHE A 363 -2.26 31.10 -21.11
C PHE A 363 -2.28 31.86 -22.43
N GLN A 364 -1.32 32.78 -22.60
CA GLN A 364 -1.03 33.48 -23.84
C GLN A 364 0.43 33.26 -24.26
N SER A 365 0.74 33.44 -25.54
CA SER A 365 2.12 33.25 -26.04
C SER A 365 3.05 34.36 -25.51
N GLY A 366 4.04 34.00 -24.68
CA GLY A 366 5.02 34.90 -24.08
C GLY A 366 6.28 35.15 -24.90
N GLY A 367 6.61 34.28 -25.86
CA GLY A 367 7.78 34.46 -26.70
C GLY A 367 8.47 33.15 -27.09
N LYS A 368 9.77 33.25 -27.39
CA LYS A 368 10.64 32.13 -27.73
C LYS A 368 11.94 32.23 -26.95
N PHE A 369 12.58 31.10 -26.72
CA PHE A 369 13.87 31.03 -26.05
C PHE A 369 14.80 30.04 -26.77
N GLY A 370 16.10 30.28 -26.62
CA GLY A 370 17.17 29.47 -27.19
C GLY A 370 17.15 29.39 -28.72
N VAL A 371 18.03 28.55 -29.25
CA VAL A 371 18.12 28.21 -30.66
C VAL A 371 17.46 26.87 -30.94
N THR A 372 16.90 26.74 -32.14
CA THR A 372 16.26 25.48 -32.58
C THR A 372 17.27 24.34 -32.61
N SER A 373 17.02 23.29 -31.83
CA SER A 373 17.92 22.14 -31.65
C SER A 373 17.15 20.84 -31.39
N SER A 374 17.83 19.74 -31.14
CA SER A 374 17.29 18.42 -30.81
C SER A 374 16.94 18.30 -29.33
N VAL A 375 16.03 19.15 -28.83
CA VAL A 375 15.65 19.27 -27.41
C VAL A 375 15.17 17.95 -26.81
N ARG A 376 15.63 17.60 -25.60
CA ARG A 376 15.28 16.34 -24.89
C ARG A 376 14.76 16.53 -23.47
N SER A 377 15.16 17.60 -22.80
CA SER A 377 14.64 18.01 -21.50
C SER A 377 14.81 19.52 -21.34
N LEU A 378 14.09 20.08 -20.39
CA LEU A 378 14.22 21.45 -19.90
C LEU A 378 14.31 21.41 -18.38
N THR A 379 15.05 22.36 -17.80
CA THR A 379 15.11 22.55 -16.35
C THR A 379 15.10 24.05 -16.08
N LEU A 380 14.28 24.48 -15.13
CA LEU A 380 14.23 25.85 -14.64
C LEU A 380 15.09 25.98 -13.39
N ALA A 381 15.95 26.99 -13.34
CA ALA A 381 16.74 27.34 -12.17
C ALA A 381 17.33 28.73 -12.36
N ASP A 382 17.49 29.48 -11.28
CA ASP A 382 18.35 30.66 -11.23
C ASP A 382 19.81 30.16 -11.25
N VAL A 383 20.46 30.14 -12.42
CA VAL A 383 21.80 29.51 -12.58
C VAL A 383 22.94 30.52 -12.50
N ASP A 384 22.65 31.82 -12.65
CA ASP A 384 23.61 32.90 -12.49
C ASP A 384 23.41 33.76 -11.22
N ASP A 385 22.53 33.30 -10.32
CA ASP A 385 22.28 33.86 -8.99
C ASP A 385 21.74 35.31 -9.04
N ASP A 386 20.93 35.64 -10.06
CA ASP A 386 20.35 36.97 -10.27
C ASP A 386 18.91 37.11 -9.73
N GLY A 387 18.30 36.00 -9.33
CA GLY A 387 16.95 35.92 -8.76
C GLY A 387 15.85 35.55 -9.76
N ASP A 388 16.16 35.47 -11.06
CA ASP A 388 15.20 35.13 -12.11
C ASP A 388 15.37 33.66 -12.55
N LEU A 389 14.27 32.98 -12.90
CA LEU A 389 14.35 31.61 -13.39
C LEU A 389 14.87 31.55 -14.84
N ASP A 390 16.05 30.95 -15.02
CA ASP A 390 16.62 30.64 -16.32
C ASP A 390 16.15 29.29 -16.88
N ILE A 391 16.44 29.05 -18.17
CA ILE A 391 16.10 27.79 -18.83
C ILE A 391 17.35 27.08 -19.32
N LEU A 392 17.62 25.90 -18.75
CA LEU A 392 18.59 24.96 -19.28
C LEU A 392 17.93 24.03 -20.30
N VAL A 393 18.54 23.89 -21.47
CA VAL A 393 18.02 23.10 -22.59
C VAL A 393 19.00 22.00 -22.97
N THR A 394 18.62 20.74 -22.75
CA THR A 394 19.46 19.60 -23.16
C THR A 394 19.14 19.14 -24.57
N CYS A 395 20.18 18.81 -25.33
CA CYS A 395 20.08 18.45 -26.72
C CYS A 395 20.80 17.13 -27.03
N ARG A 396 20.26 16.36 -27.99
CA ARG A 396 20.93 15.12 -28.45
C ARG A 396 21.84 15.38 -29.64
N ARG A 397 23.14 15.08 -29.51
CA ARG A 397 24.21 15.27 -30.52
C ARG A 397 24.35 16.74 -30.95
N ARG A 398 24.28 17.63 -29.96
CA ARG A 398 24.40 19.09 -30.08
C ARG A 398 24.83 19.66 -28.73
N PRO A 399 25.46 20.85 -28.69
CA PRO A 399 25.69 21.54 -27.42
C PRO A 399 24.36 21.85 -26.73
N ASN A 400 24.36 21.78 -25.40
CA ASN A 400 23.25 22.20 -24.57
C ASN A 400 23.27 23.73 -24.42
N GLN A 401 22.15 24.31 -23.99
CA GLN A 401 21.95 25.76 -23.97
C GLN A 401 21.55 26.24 -22.59
N ILE A 402 22.04 27.42 -22.22
CA ILE A 402 21.54 28.21 -21.09
C ILE A 402 20.85 29.42 -21.70
N CYS A 403 19.58 29.63 -21.36
CA CYS A 403 18.80 30.79 -21.79
C CYS A 403 18.55 31.64 -20.55
N LEU A 404 19.22 32.80 -20.48
CA LEU A 404 19.20 33.68 -19.32
C LEU A 404 17.98 34.58 -19.38
N ASN A 405 17.19 34.61 -18.32
CA ASN A 405 16.01 35.45 -18.20
C ASN A 405 16.39 36.88 -17.77
N ASP A 406 15.49 37.83 -17.98
CA ASP A 406 15.62 39.22 -17.50
C ASP A 406 14.52 39.60 -16.51
N GLY A 407 13.89 38.58 -15.92
CA GLY A 407 12.75 38.67 -15.03
C GLY A 407 11.45 39.08 -15.71
N LYS A 408 11.39 39.07 -17.05
CA LYS A 408 10.20 39.46 -17.84
C LYS A 408 9.89 38.48 -18.96
N ALA A 409 10.29 37.22 -18.75
CA ALA A 409 10.24 36.14 -19.73
C ALA A 409 10.92 36.48 -21.07
N SER A 410 11.95 37.33 -21.04
CA SER A 410 12.74 37.72 -22.20
C SER A 410 14.14 37.13 -22.11
N PHE A 411 14.38 36.11 -22.95
CA PHE A 411 15.54 35.24 -22.80
C PHE A 411 16.69 35.62 -23.73
N SER A 412 17.85 35.88 -23.15
CA SER A 412 19.13 36.01 -23.85
C SER A 412 19.90 34.68 -23.89
N GLN A 413 20.92 34.59 -24.75
CA GLN A 413 21.69 33.35 -24.87
C GLN A 413 22.94 33.39 -23.99
N GLY A 414 22.97 32.52 -22.98
CA GLY A 414 24.13 32.28 -22.13
C GLY A 414 25.16 31.33 -22.78
N PRO A 415 26.22 30.96 -22.03
CA PRO A 415 27.21 30.00 -22.50
C PRO A 415 26.59 28.61 -22.69
N SER A 416 27.02 27.91 -23.74
CA SER A 416 26.64 26.51 -23.95
C SER A 416 27.47 25.58 -23.06
N PHE A 417 26.88 24.46 -22.63
CA PHE A 417 27.59 23.39 -21.95
C PHE A 417 27.51 22.07 -22.75
N GLY A 418 28.49 21.19 -22.52
CA GLY A 418 28.70 20.01 -23.35
C GLY A 418 29.27 20.32 -24.75
N THR A 419 29.45 19.29 -25.55
CA THR A 419 30.06 19.34 -26.88
C THR A 419 29.06 19.10 -28.01
N GLN A 420 29.50 19.31 -29.26
CA GLN A 420 28.65 19.04 -30.43
C GLN A 420 28.30 17.56 -30.62
N GLN A 421 29.00 16.64 -29.94
CA GLN A 421 28.77 15.20 -30.03
C GLN A 421 27.95 14.66 -28.85
N ASP A 422 27.76 15.46 -27.80
CA ASP A 422 27.13 15.01 -26.57
C ASP A 422 25.66 14.72 -26.81
N SER A 423 25.20 13.62 -26.23
CA SER A 423 23.82 13.16 -26.22
C SER A 423 23.31 13.28 -24.81
N THR A 424 23.08 14.51 -24.37
CA THR A 424 22.50 14.81 -23.05
C THR A 424 20.98 14.72 -23.14
N LEU A 425 20.40 13.91 -22.26
CA LEU A 425 18.98 13.57 -22.27
C LEU A 425 18.23 14.27 -21.15
N ASP A 426 18.94 14.64 -20.08
CA ASP A 426 18.37 15.28 -18.91
C ASP A 426 19.46 16.05 -18.16
N VAL A 427 19.03 17.08 -17.41
CA VAL A 427 19.90 17.90 -16.55
C VAL A 427 19.18 18.22 -15.26
N VAL A 428 19.85 18.08 -14.12
CA VAL A 428 19.37 18.59 -12.83
C VAL A 428 20.35 19.62 -12.31
N VAL A 429 19.81 20.64 -11.65
CA VAL A 429 20.56 21.78 -11.11
C VAL A 429 20.54 21.70 -9.59
N ALA A 430 21.70 21.76 -8.94
CA ALA A 430 21.83 21.81 -7.48
C ALA A 430 23.24 22.21 -7.08
N ASP A 431 23.40 22.90 -5.94
CA ASP A 431 24.71 23.14 -5.32
C ASP A 431 25.25 21.84 -4.67
N LEU A 432 26.08 21.08 -5.40
CA LEU A 432 26.57 19.77 -4.98
C LEU A 432 27.82 19.83 -4.12
N ASN A 433 28.52 20.95 -4.13
CA ASN A 433 29.75 21.15 -3.37
C ASN A 433 29.58 22.13 -2.19
N GLN A 434 28.40 22.71 -2.03
CA GLN A 434 28.03 23.69 -1.01
C GLN A 434 28.85 24.98 -1.09
N ASP A 435 29.19 25.42 -2.30
CA ASP A 435 29.92 26.67 -2.53
C ASP A 435 29.01 27.89 -2.79
N GLY A 436 27.70 27.67 -2.84
CA GLY A 436 26.69 28.69 -3.07
C GLY A 436 26.32 28.90 -4.54
N HIS A 437 26.93 28.16 -5.48
CA HIS A 437 26.62 28.22 -6.89
C HIS A 437 25.93 26.95 -7.39
N GLN A 438 25.01 27.11 -8.33
CA GLN A 438 24.28 25.99 -8.90
C GLN A 438 25.14 25.15 -9.86
N ASP A 439 25.32 23.86 -9.55
CA ASP A 439 26.03 22.88 -10.39
C ASP A 439 25.07 22.10 -11.30
N LEU A 440 25.61 21.45 -12.34
CA LEU A 440 24.81 20.69 -13.30
C LEU A 440 25.11 19.19 -13.25
N VAL A 441 24.06 18.36 -13.16
CA VAL A 441 24.16 16.89 -13.26
C VAL A 441 23.58 16.43 -14.59
N LEU A 442 24.40 15.81 -15.43
CA LEU A 442 24.04 15.44 -16.80
C LEU A 442 23.79 13.94 -16.96
N ALA A 443 22.61 13.60 -17.48
CA ALA A 443 22.30 12.27 -18.01
C ALA A 443 22.73 12.17 -19.48
N ASN A 444 23.73 11.35 -19.77
CA ASN A 444 24.22 11.13 -21.12
C ASN A 444 23.87 9.72 -21.63
N ARG A 445 23.63 9.62 -22.94
CA ARG A 445 23.27 8.39 -23.65
C ARG A 445 24.25 8.13 -24.79
N ASP A 446 24.00 7.05 -25.54
CA ASP A 446 24.78 6.62 -26.70
C ASP A 446 26.20 6.17 -26.26
N GLY A 447 26.30 5.57 -25.05
CA GLY A 447 27.55 5.08 -24.47
C GLY A 447 28.49 6.18 -23.99
N GLN A 448 27.94 7.33 -23.59
CA GLN A 448 28.70 8.49 -23.12
C GLN A 448 28.70 8.58 -21.60
N GLN A 449 29.77 9.15 -21.06
CA GLN A 449 29.99 9.35 -19.64
C GLN A 449 29.00 10.37 -19.06
N ASN A 450 28.28 10.01 -17.99
CA ASN A 450 27.53 10.99 -17.19
C ASN A 450 28.50 11.89 -16.44
N GLN A 451 28.14 13.16 -16.25
CA GLN A 451 29.04 14.15 -15.66
C GLN A 451 28.29 15.07 -14.69
N VAL A 452 28.95 15.43 -13.61
CA VAL A 452 28.65 16.63 -12.83
C VAL A 452 29.57 17.75 -13.32
N LEU A 453 29.02 18.92 -13.57
CA LEU A 453 29.74 20.13 -13.97
C LEU A 453 29.66 21.13 -12.81
N LEU A 454 30.78 21.39 -12.14
CA LEU A 454 30.81 22.36 -11.04
C LEU A 454 30.91 23.77 -11.58
N ASN A 455 29.99 24.64 -11.20
CA ASN A 455 29.94 26.04 -11.59
C ASN A 455 30.92 26.86 -10.73
N ASP A 456 31.49 27.93 -11.28
CA ASP A 456 32.37 28.84 -10.56
C ASP A 456 31.75 30.21 -10.27
N GLY A 457 30.42 30.29 -10.39
CA GLY A 457 29.64 31.53 -10.20
C GLY A 457 29.74 32.51 -11.37
N GLN A 458 30.35 32.11 -12.50
CA GLN A 458 30.33 32.90 -13.74
C GLN A 458 29.83 32.06 -14.93
N LEU A 459 29.03 31.02 -14.66
CA LEU A 459 28.55 30.05 -15.64
C LEU A 459 29.68 29.35 -16.41
N ARG A 460 30.83 29.17 -15.76
CA ARG A 460 31.94 28.37 -16.28
C ARG A 460 32.01 27.09 -15.47
N PHE A 461 32.37 26.00 -16.16
CA PHE A 461 32.39 24.66 -15.58
C PHE A 461 33.79 24.05 -15.58
N PRO A 462 34.75 24.61 -14.80
CA PRO A 462 36.16 24.23 -14.87
C PRO A 462 36.45 22.81 -14.36
N ARG A 463 35.57 22.27 -13.49
CA ARG A 463 35.72 20.93 -12.93
C ARG A 463 34.54 20.05 -13.35
N GLN A 464 34.86 18.90 -13.92
CA GLN A 464 33.88 17.89 -14.34
C GLN A 464 34.14 16.60 -13.57
N ILE A 465 33.10 16.03 -12.96
CA ILE A 465 33.20 14.83 -12.14
C ILE A 465 32.40 13.72 -12.81
N PRO A 466 33.06 12.67 -13.35
CA PRO A 466 32.37 11.57 -13.98
C PRO A 466 31.69 10.68 -12.93
N PHE A 467 30.49 10.17 -13.24
CA PHE A 467 29.81 9.14 -12.45
C PHE A 467 29.18 8.06 -13.34
N GLY A 468 28.98 6.86 -12.78
CA GLY A 468 28.58 5.68 -13.56
C GLY A 468 29.76 4.96 -14.22
N THR A 469 29.46 4.11 -15.20
CA THR A 469 30.44 3.21 -15.85
C THR A 469 31.17 3.84 -17.04
N GLY A 470 30.69 5.00 -17.49
CA GLY A 470 31.18 5.67 -18.69
C GLY A 470 30.60 5.12 -20.00
N GLN A 471 29.83 4.04 -19.95
CA GLN A 471 29.13 3.43 -21.10
C GLN A 471 27.63 3.26 -20.85
N ASP A 472 27.12 3.93 -19.82
CA ASP A 472 25.71 3.85 -19.44
C ASP A 472 24.83 4.47 -20.54
N ASN A 473 23.60 3.96 -20.64
CA ASN A 473 22.55 4.63 -21.43
C ASN A 473 21.57 5.31 -20.47
N THR A 474 22.01 6.42 -19.89
CA THR A 474 21.23 7.17 -18.92
C THR A 474 20.26 8.12 -19.62
N ARG A 475 19.02 8.14 -19.15
CA ARG A 475 17.93 8.91 -19.76
C ARG A 475 17.36 9.97 -18.84
N ALA A 476 17.43 9.75 -17.53
CA ALA A 476 16.95 10.65 -16.49
C ALA A 476 17.94 10.63 -15.32
N VAL A 477 18.05 11.74 -14.62
CA VAL A 477 18.82 11.86 -13.37
C VAL A 477 17.98 12.58 -12.31
N ALA A 478 18.27 12.33 -11.04
CA ALA A 478 17.70 13.07 -9.92
C ALA A 478 18.78 13.32 -8.86
N VAL A 479 18.59 14.39 -8.08
CA VAL A 479 19.48 14.80 -6.99
C VAL A 479 18.66 14.99 -5.73
N ALA A 480 19.06 14.35 -4.63
CA ALA A 480 18.41 14.44 -3.33
C ALA A 480 19.30 13.85 -2.23
N ASP A 481 19.11 14.26 -0.99
CA ASP A 481 19.72 13.60 0.17
C ASP A 481 18.88 12.36 0.55
N LEU A 482 19.30 11.16 0.11
CA LEU A 482 18.54 9.92 0.27
C LEU A 482 18.86 9.19 1.58
N ASN A 483 19.92 9.57 2.29
CA ASN A 483 20.32 8.96 3.56
C ASN A 483 20.25 9.92 4.75
N GLY A 484 19.86 11.17 4.52
CA GLY A 484 19.69 12.20 5.55
C GLY A 484 21.01 12.69 6.14
N ASP A 485 22.13 12.58 5.41
CA ASP A 485 23.45 12.97 5.90
C ASP A 485 23.83 14.44 5.61
N GLY A 486 22.96 15.16 4.91
CA GLY A 486 23.14 16.57 4.52
C GLY A 486 23.97 16.75 3.25
N HIS A 487 24.37 15.68 2.58
CA HIS A 487 25.00 15.73 1.26
C HIS A 487 24.04 15.23 0.19
N LEU A 488 24.06 15.90 -0.96
CA LEU A 488 23.22 15.50 -2.07
C LEU A 488 23.76 14.23 -2.75
N ASP A 489 22.87 13.27 -2.97
CA ASP A 489 23.10 12.03 -3.69
C ASP A 489 22.61 12.13 -5.13
N LEU A 490 23.11 11.24 -6.00
CA LEU A 490 22.67 11.15 -7.39
C LEU A 490 21.92 9.85 -7.65
N VAL A 491 20.87 9.93 -8.46
CA VAL A 491 20.16 8.77 -9.01
C VAL A 491 20.23 8.81 -10.52
N SER A 492 20.60 7.69 -11.16
CA SER A 492 20.59 7.56 -12.63
C SER A 492 19.58 6.52 -13.10
N GLY A 493 18.72 6.94 -14.02
CA GLY A 493 17.71 6.13 -14.68
C GLY A 493 18.22 5.61 -16.00
N ASN A 494 18.44 4.29 -16.10
CA ASN A 494 19.17 3.69 -17.21
C ASN A 494 18.28 2.85 -18.13
N ILE A 495 18.71 2.72 -19.39
CA ILE A 495 18.04 1.95 -20.43
C ILE A 495 18.81 0.65 -20.72
N GLY A 496 18.15 -0.48 -20.47
CA GLY A 496 18.72 -1.82 -20.65
C GLY A 496 19.71 -2.23 -19.55
N GLN A 497 19.73 -1.50 -18.43
CA GLN A 497 20.69 -1.59 -17.33
C GLN A 497 19.97 -1.23 -16.01
N PRO A 498 20.52 -1.61 -14.84
CA PRO A 498 19.94 -1.18 -13.56
C PRO A 498 20.04 0.33 -13.38
N ASN A 499 19.09 0.89 -12.63
CA ASN A 499 19.23 2.24 -12.11
C ASN A 499 20.37 2.25 -11.08
N MET A 500 21.02 3.40 -10.89
CA MET A 500 22.14 3.50 -9.94
C MET A 500 21.92 4.64 -8.95
N VAL A 501 22.25 4.42 -7.69
CA VAL A 501 22.30 5.44 -6.63
C VAL A 501 23.75 5.68 -6.24
N PHE A 502 24.17 6.94 -6.17
CA PHE A 502 25.52 7.37 -5.81
C PHE A 502 25.45 8.28 -4.61
N LEU A 503 25.78 7.76 -3.42
CA LEU A 503 25.73 8.54 -2.19
C LEU A 503 26.84 9.60 -2.17
N GLY A 504 26.50 10.83 -1.80
CA GLY A 504 27.38 11.96 -1.63
C GLY A 504 28.38 11.76 -0.50
N ARG A 505 29.45 12.56 -0.55
CA ARG A 505 30.45 12.69 0.53
C ARG A 505 30.81 14.16 0.80
N GLY A 506 30.01 15.08 0.27
CA GLY A 506 30.30 16.50 0.20
C GLY A 506 31.35 16.88 -0.86
N GLN A 507 31.44 18.17 -1.15
CA GLN A 507 32.41 18.76 -2.11
C GLN A 507 32.37 18.14 -3.53
N GLY A 508 31.17 17.72 -3.97
CA GLY A 508 30.97 17.06 -5.27
C GLY A 508 31.59 15.66 -5.38
N ALA A 509 31.94 15.00 -4.28
CA ALA A 509 32.46 13.63 -4.29
C ALA A 509 31.37 12.60 -4.01
N PHE A 510 31.43 11.44 -4.68
CA PHE A 510 30.41 10.39 -4.58
C PHE A 510 31.02 9.01 -4.29
N GLN A 511 30.24 8.15 -3.65
CA GLN A 511 30.53 6.73 -3.46
C GLN A 511 30.40 5.96 -4.78
N ALA A 512 30.90 4.71 -4.79
CA ALA A 512 30.62 3.79 -5.88
C ALA A 512 29.10 3.55 -5.98
N GLY A 513 28.58 3.63 -7.21
CA GLY A 513 27.15 3.49 -7.46
C GLY A 513 26.62 2.12 -7.05
N ARG A 514 25.40 2.11 -6.50
CA ARG A 514 24.68 0.90 -6.10
C ARG A 514 23.48 0.67 -7.01
N PRO A 515 23.28 -0.55 -7.54
CA PRO A 515 22.16 -0.84 -8.41
C PRO A 515 20.84 -0.88 -7.64
N VAL A 516 19.80 -0.29 -8.23
CA VAL A 516 18.42 -0.33 -7.73
C VAL A 516 17.49 -0.85 -8.84
N GLY A 517 16.59 -1.75 -8.44
CA GLY A 517 15.63 -2.37 -9.35
C GLY A 517 16.23 -3.42 -10.27
N ARG A 518 15.70 -3.51 -11.49
CA ARG A 518 15.97 -4.61 -12.42
C ARG A 518 17.32 -4.46 -13.12
N VAL A 519 18.02 -5.58 -13.31
CA VAL A 519 19.26 -5.61 -14.11
C VAL A 519 19.06 -5.22 -15.58
N ASP A 520 17.85 -5.38 -16.10
CA ASP A 520 17.43 -5.02 -17.46
C ASP A 520 16.45 -3.83 -17.46
N GLY A 521 16.56 -2.94 -16.47
CA GLY A 521 15.68 -1.78 -16.31
C GLY A 521 15.63 -0.89 -17.54
N ARG A 522 14.46 -0.33 -17.83
CA ARG A 522 14.22 0.60 -18.96
C ARG A 522 13.59 1.88 -18.47
N THR A 523 14.30 2.55 -17.58
CA THR A 523 13.85 3.78 -16.93
C THR A 523 14.02 4.96 -17.86
N TYR A 524 12.92 5.68 -18.12
CA TYR A 524 12.88 6.86 -18.98
C TYR A 524 12.53 8.15 -18.23
N ALA A 525 11.97 8.01 -17.03
CA ALA A 525 11.62 9.13 -16.16
C ALA A 525 11.89 8.76 -14.69
N LEU A 526 12.25 9.76 -13.89
CA LEU A 526 12.53 9.65 -12.47
C LEU A 526 11.85 10.81 -11.73
N SER A 527 11.42 10.55 -10.49
CA SER A 527 11.11 11.55 -9.47
C SER A 527 11.58 11.02 -8.12
N VAL A 528 11.88 11.93 -7.20
CA VAL A 528 12.25 11.63 -5.82
C VAL A 528 11.28 12.36 -4.92
N ALA A 529 10.65 11.63 -4.01
CA ALA A 529 9.72 12.20 -3.04
C ALA A 529 9.49 11.20 -1.89
N ASP A 530 9.12 11.71 -0.72
CA ASP A 530 8.60 10.87 0.36
C ASP A 530 7.17 10.43 -0.03
N MET A 531 7.01 9.16 -0.40
CA MET A 531 5.76 8.62 -0.96
C MET A 531 4.89 7.95 0.11
N ASP A 532 5.43 7.68 1.30
CA ASP A 532 4.73 7.03 2.42
C ASP A 532 4.69 7.86 3.72
N ASN A 533 5.24 9.07 3.69
CA ASN A 533 5.36 10.01 4.79
C ASN A 533 6.19 9.48 5.97
N ASP A 534 7.22 8.67 5.69
CA ASP A 534 8.15 8.17 6.71
C ASP A 534 9.38 9.08 6.94
N GLY A 535 9.51 10.13 6.14
CA GLY A 535 10.61 11.10 6.18
C GLY A 535 11.82 10.72 5.32
N ALA A 536 11.88 9.50 4.78
CA ALA A 536 12.88 9.09 3.82
C ALA A 536 12.40 9.38 2.39
N LEU A 537 13.30 9.86 1.55
CA LEU A 537 12.98 10.10 0.15
C LEU A 537 13.02 8.80 -0.66
N ASP A 538 11.93 8.53 -1.40
CA ASP A 538 11.74 7.37 -2.24
C ASP A 538 12.01 7.66 -3.72
N LEU A 539 12.22 6.61 -4.51
CA LEU A 539 12.42 6.75 -5.96
C LEU A 539 11.18 6.31 -6.73
N VAL A 540 10.65 7.16 -7.58
CA VAL A 540 9.55 6.83 -8.51
C VAL A 540 10.10 6.76 -9.92
N VAL A 541 9.92 5.62 -10.58
CA VAL A 541 10.49 5.34 -11.90
C VAL A 541 9.42 5.07 -12.95
N GLY A 542 9.57 5.73 -14.09
CA GLY A 542 8.75 5.54 -15.28
C GLY A 542 9.49 4.67 -16.29
N ASN A 543 8.90 3.54 -16.65
CA ASN A 543 9.54 2.55 -17.50
C ASN A 543 8.89 2.43 -18.89
N VAL A 544 9.69 1.96 -19.85
CA VAL A 544 9.21 1.64 -21.21
C VAL A 544 9.10 0.12 -21.40
N ARG A 545 7.88 -0.34 -21.70
CA ARG A 545 7.53 -1.75 -21.91
C ARG A 545 7.89 -2.65 -20.71
N GLN A 546 7.78 -2.07 -19.53
CA GLN A 546 7.94 -2.67 -18.20
C GLN A 546 7.02 -1.87 -17.25
N ALA A 547 6.57 -2.47 -16.16
CA ALA A 547 5.77 -1.75 -15.16
C ALA A 547 6.58 -0.60 -14.57
N ASN A 548 5.93 0.52 -14.27
CA ASN A 548 6.52 1.58 -13.47
C ASN A 548 6.71 1.06 -12.03
N ALA A 549 7.50 1.75 -11.22
CA ALA A 549 7.67 1.34 -9.82
C ALA A 549 7.96 2.51 -8.90
N VAL A 550 7.60 2.35 -7.63
CA VAL A 550 8.12 3.11 -6.50
C VAL A 550 9.08 2.20 -5.73
N PHE A 551 10.26 2.71 -5.43
CA PHE A 551 11.27 2.09 -4.60
C PHE A 551 11.30 2.82 -3.27
N PHE A 552 10.69 2.21 -2.25
CA PHE A 552 10.57 2.79 -0.93
C PHE A 552 11.85 2.61 -0.14
N ASN A 553 12.49 3.72 0.19
CA ASN A 553 13.78 3.79 0.84
C ASN A 553 13.65 3.44 2.32
N GLN A 554 14.47 2.52 2.81
CA GLN A 554 14.46 2.13 4.23
C GLN A 554 15.31 3.07 5.11
N GLY A 555 15.44 4.34 4.72
CA GLY A 555 16.12 5.42 5.45
C GLY A 555 17.60 5.66 5.13
N GLU A 556 18.31 4.70 4.54
CA GLU A 556 19.78 4.78 4.39
C GLU A 556 20.24 4.97 2.93
N GLY A 557 19.32 5.13 1.98
CA GLY A 557 19.64 5.28 0.54
C GLY A 557 20.27 4.03 -0.09
N VAL A 558 20.16 2.87 0.57
CA VAL A 558 20.84 1.62 0.16
C VAL A 558 19.93 0.42 0.02
N GLN A 559 18.77 0.42 0.68
CA GLN A 559 17.81 -0.68 0.66
C GLN A 559 16.45 -0.12 0.27
N TYR A 560 15.81 -0.80 -0.68
CA TYR A 560 14.54 -0.36 -1.25
C TYR A 560 13.54 -1.51 -1.31
N GLU A 561 12.30 -1.22 -0.96
CA GLU A 561 11.15 -2.07 -1.24
C GLU A 561 10.51 -1.64 -2.58
N GLU A 562 10.44 -2.55 -3.56
CA GLU A 562 9.84 -2.28 -4.87
C GLU A 562 8.32 -2.52 -4.85
N VAL A 563 7.55 -1.49 -5.19
CA VAL A 563 6.12 -1.60 -5.48
C VAL A 563 5.87 -1.18 -6.92
N ARG A 564 5.35 -2.10 -7.73
CA ARG A 564 5.06 -1.87 -9.15
C ARG A 564 3.70 -1.22 -9.35
N LEU A 565 3.61 -0.34 -10.35
CA LEU A 565 2.39 0.35 -10.75
C LEU A 565 2.23 0.38 -12.28
N GLY A 566 0.97 0.31 -12.72
CA GLY A 566 0.61 0.36 -14.14
C GLY A 566 0.89 -0.92 -14.94
N SER A 567 0.59 -0.85 -16.23
CA SER A 567 0.74 -1.97 -17.17
C SER A 567 2.15 -2.04 -17.76
N GLU A 568 2.67 -3.26 -17.91
CA GLU A 568 3.95 -3.53 -18.58
C GLU A 568 3.92 -3.23 -20.09
N ALA A 569 2.74 -3.00 -20.68
CA ALA A 569 2.61 -2.66 -22.09
C ALA A 569 2.89 -1.18 -22.39
N ASN A 570 2.87 -0.30 -21.38
CA ASN A 570 2.98 1.14 -21.56
C ASN A 570 4.42 1.60 -21.79
N ALA A 571 4.57 2.77 -22.40
CA ALA A 571 5.85 3.45 -22.54
C ALA A 571 5.81 4.79 -21.82
N THR A 572 6.20 4.81 -20.54
CA THR A 572 6.23 6.03 -19.72
C THR A 572 7.47 6.85 -20.08
N TYR A 573 7.28 8.03 -20.65
CA TYR A 573 8.36 8.96 -21.03
C TYR A 573 8.59 10.08 -20.03
N GLY A 574 7.59 10.40 -19.22
CA GLY A 574 7.65 11.37 -18.13
C GLY A 574 6.74 10.94 -16.98
N LEU A 575 6.98 11.50 -15.80
CA LEU A 575 6.12 11.32 -14.64
C LEU A 575 6.24 12.54 -13.72
N ALA A 576 5.28 12.68 -12.83
CA ALA A 576 5.28 13.67 -11.76
C ALA A 576 4.62 13.08 -10.50
N THR A 577 4.97 13.61 -9.34
CA THR A 577 4.44 13.17 -8.04
C THR A 577 3.91 14.35 -7.23
N GLY A 578 2.77 14.19 -6.57
CA GLY A 578 2.09 15.24 -5.80
C GLY A 578 0.79 14.72 -5.22
N ASP A 579 0.30 15.32 -4.14
CA ASP A 579 -0.99 14.96 -3.54
C ASP A 579 -2.12 15.52 -4.41
N LEU A 580 -2.76 14.67 -5.23
CA LEU A 580 -3.79 15.11 -6.18
C LEU A 580 -5.19 15.01 -5.59
N ASP A 581 -5.37 14.22 -4.53
CA ASP A 581 -6.67 14.00 -3.91
C ASP A 581 -6.84 14.57 -2.50
N GLY A 582 -5.79 15.21 -1.97
CA GLY A 582 -5.78 15.94 -0.71
C GLY A 582 -5.76 15.01 0.51
N ASP A 583 -5.32 13.76 0.35
CA ASP A 583 -5.29 12.77 1.43
C ASP A 583 -3.99 12.79 2.26
N GLY A 584 -3.05 13.66 1.87
CA GLY A 584 -1.75 13.83 2.50
C GLY A 584 -0.68 12.87 1.98
N PHE A 585 -0.99 11.95 1.07
CA PHE A 585 -0.01 11.08 0.43
C PHE A 585 0.24 11.54 -1.00
N ARG A 586 1.49 11.41 -1.47
CA ARG A 586 1.82 11.75 -2.85
C ARG A 586 1.31 10.68 -3.82
N ASP A 587 0.68 11.13 -4.89
CA ASP A 587 0.22 10.33 -6.00
C ASP A 587 1.23 10.33 -7.15
N VAL A 588 1.00 9.49 -8.16
CA VAL A 588 1.86 9.40 -9.35
C VAL A 588 1.05 9.65 -10.62
N VAL A 589 1.45 10.64 -11.40
CA VAL A 589 0.97 10.85 -12.78
C VAL A 589 2.04 10.38 -13.76
N VAL A 590 1.63 9.62 -14.78
CA VAL A 590 2.54 9.12 -15.82
C VAL A 590 2.14 9.61 -17.21
N ALA A 591 3.12 10.16 -17.91
CA ALA A 591 3.06 10.54 -19.30
C ALA A 591 3.44 9.33 -20.17
N ASN A 592 2.43 8.67 -20.72
CA ASN A 592 2.62 7.54 -21.61
C ASN A 592 2.67 7.99 -23.07
N SER A 593 3.53 7.35 -23.83
CA SER A 593 3.57 7.48 -25.27
C SER A 593 3.07 6.22 -25.96
N ASP A 594 2.31 6.40 -27.03
CA ASP A 594 1.57 5.33 -27.72
C ASP A 594 0.57 4.60 -26.79
N SER A 595 0.16 5.24 -25.69
CA SER A 595 -0.88 4.80 -24.76
C SER A 595 -1.53 6.03 -24.08
N VAL A 596 -2.53 5.80 -23.24
CA VAL A 596 -3.19 6.86 -22.45
C VAL A 596 -2.38 7.20 -21.21
N ASN A 597 -2.36 8.46 -20.80
CA ASN A 597 -1.76 8.90 -19.54
C ASN A 597 -2.58 8.36 -18.35
N ARG A 598 -1.92 8.12 -17.22
CA ARG A 598 -2.56 7.49 -16.04
C ARG A 598 -2.22 8.26 -14.76
N VAL A 599 -3.15 8.21 -13.81
CA VAL A 599 -2.98 8.72 -12.44
C VAL A 599 -3.15 7.54 -11.49
N PHE A 600 -2.21 7.39 -10.57
CA PHE A 600 -2.20 6.37 -9.53
C PHE A 600 -2.30 7.05 -8.18
N LEU A 601 -3.42 6.83 -7.51
CA LEU A 601 -3.65 7.37 -6.17
C LEU A 601 -2.99 6.47 -5.13
N SER A 602 -2.15 7.06 -4.30
CA SER A 602 -1.63 6.45 -3.08
C SER A 602 -2.73 6.44 -2.02
N ARG A 603 -2.59 5.59 -0.99
CA ARG A 603 -3.50 5.57 0.16
C ARG A 603 -2.76 5.13 1.40
N SER A 604 -3.13 5.72 2.53
CA SER A 604 -2.73 5.22 3.85
C SER A 604 -3.01 3.72 4.00
N PRO A 605 -2.05 2.93 4.52
CA PRO A 605 -2.31 1.55 4.94
C PRO A 605 -3.29 1.59 6.14
N ARG A 606 -4.57 1.34 5.88
CA ARG A 606 -5.62 1.28 6.93
C ARG A 606 -5.45 0.12 7.89
#